data_AF-F7B281-F1
#
_entry.id   AF-F7B281-F1
#
_cell.length_a   1.000
_cell.length_b   1.000
_cell.length_c   1.000
_cell.angle_alpha   90.00
_cell.angle_beta   90.00
_cell.angle_gamma   90.00
#
_symmetry.space_group_name_H-M   'P 1'
#
loop_
_entity.id
_entity.type
_entity.pdbx_description
1 polymer ?
#
loop_
_entity_poly.entity_id
_entity_poly.type
_entity_poly.pdbx_seq_one_letter_code
_entity_poly.pdbx_strand_id
1 'polypeptide(L)' 'DEVHIPQSCCYSWSKKPIPLHLLSGYFVTSSKCSLEAVIFKTVKGVEVCADPKEKWVQDRMRRLKIRRKKP' A
#
# COMPACT_ATOMS: atom_id res chain seq x y z
N ASP A 1 18.23 10.23 -21.68
CA ASP A 1 18.53 9.90 -20.28
C ASP A 1 17.37 9.12 -19.68
N GLU A 2 17.61 7.88 -19.25
CA GLU A 2 16.62 7.16 -18.43
C GLU A 2 16.51 7.89 -17.09
N VAL A 3 15.38 8.53 -16.84
CA VAL A 3 15.07 9.07 -15.52
C VAL A 3 14.93 7.87 -14.58
N HIS A 4 15.94 7.67 -13.74
CA HIS A 4 15.93 6.66 -12.69
C HIS A 4 14.94 7.11 -11.60
N ILE A 5 13.64 7.01 -11.88
CA ILE A 5 12.59 7.32 -10.91
C ILE A 5 12.72 6.27 -9.80
N PRO A 6 13.06 6.67 -8.56
CA PRO A 6 13.16 5.71 -7.47
C PRO A 6 11.81 5.00 -7.31
N GLN A 7 11.81 3.70 -7.55
CA GLN A 7 10.62 2.87 -7.36
C GLN A 7 10.59 2.40 -5.92
N SER A 8 9.50 2.70 -5.21
CA SER A 8 9.28 2.15 -3.87
C SER A 8 8.97 0.65 -4.00
N CYS A 9 9.97 -0.18 -3.71
CA CYS A 9 9.82 -1.62 -3.57
C CYS A 9 9.77 -2.03 -2.10
N CYS A 10 9.10 -3.14 -1.83
CA CYS A 10 9.05 -3.76 -0.51
C CYS A 10 10.02 -4.93 -0.44
N TYR A 11 10.69 -5.10 0.69
CA TYR A 11 11.54 -6.27 0.97
C TYR A 11 10.89 -7.21 1.99
N SER A 12 9.84 -6.76 2.67
CA SER A 12 9.05 -7.53 3.63
C SER A 12 7.65 -6.93 3.79
N TRP A 13 6.76 -7.67 4.42
CA TRP A 13 5.39 -7.23 4.73
C TRP A 13 5.20 -7.01 6.23
N SER A 14 4.32 -6.07 6.59
CA SER A 14 3.83 -5.91 7.95
C SER A 14 3.02 -7.13 8.36
N LYS A 15 3.42 -7.76 9.47
CA LYS A 15 2.69 -8.89 10.09
C LYS A 15 1.43 -8.45 10.83
N LYS A 16 1.30 -7.16 11.15
CA LYS A 16 0.18 -6.63 11.94
C LYS A 16 -0.79 -5.85 11.05
N PRO A 17 -2.10 -6.09 11.18
CA PRO A 17 -3.11 -5.30 10.49
C PRO A 17 -3.05 -3.82 10.89
N ILE A 18 -3.19 -2.93 9.92
CA ILE A 18 -3.23 -1.49 10.16
C ILE A 18 -4.70 -1.04 10.33
N PRO A 19 -5.02 -0.27 11.39
CA PRO A 19 -6.35 0.32 11.54
C PRO A 19 -6.71 1.23 10.37
N LEU A 20 -7.93 1.07 9.81
CA LEU A 20 -8.37 1.82 8.61
C LEU A 20 -8.35 3.34 8.79
N HIS A 21 -8.66 3.83 9.99
CA HIS A 21 -8.72 5.27 10.27
C HIS A 21 -7.33 5.93 10.22
N LEU A 22 -6.25 5.16 10.38
CA LEU A 22 -4.88 5.65 10.24
C LEU A 22 -4.42 5.71 8.78
N LEU A 23 -5.19 5.14 7.84
CA LEU A 23 -4.83 5.06 6.44
C LEU A 23 -5.41 6.24 5.65
N SER A 24 -4.53 6.93 4.92
CA SER A 24 -4.87 8.00 3.97
C SER A 24 -5.01 7.46 2.54
N GLY A 25 -4.25 6.42 2.18
CA GLY A 25 -4.30 5.81 0.86
C GLY A 25 -3.44 4.56 0.74
N TYR A 26 -3.34 4.05 -0.48
CA TYR A 26 -2.45 2.96 -0.82
C TYR A 26 -2.03 3.04 -2.29
N PHE A 27 -0.94 2.36 -2.62
CA PHE A 27 -0.51 2.07 -3.98
C PHE A 27 0.08 0.65 -4.04
N VAL A 28 0.12 0.06 -5.24
CA VAL A 28 0.70 -1.27 -5.47
C VAL A 28 2.11 -1.09 -6.02
N THR A 29 3.05 -1.93 -5.59
CA THR A 29 4.43 -1.90 -6.09
C THR A 29 4.47 -2.19 -7.59
N SER A 30 5.50 -1.68 -8.27
CA SER A 30 5.72 -1.96 -9.69
C SER A 30 6.01 -3.44 -9.91
N SER A 31 5.67 -3.98 -11.09
CA SER A 31 6.06 -5.33 -11.52
C SER A 31 7.57 -5.52 -11.63
N LYS A 32 8.36 -4.43 -11.63
CA LYS A 32 9.82 -4.47 -11.55
C LYS A 32 10.34 -4.84 -10.16
N CYS A 33 9.52 -4.77 -9.11
CA CYS A 33 9.89 -5.22 -7.78
C CYS A 33 9.84 -6.75 -7.71
N SER A 34 10.84 -7.36 -7.09
CA SER A 34 10.89 -8.82 -6.87
C SER A 34 9.78 -9.31 -5.93
N LEU A 35 9.29 -8.44 -5.05
CA LEU A 35 8.20 -8.71 -4.12
C LEU A 35 6.97 -7.91 -4.50
N GLU A 36 5.87 -8.62 -4.76
CA GLU A 36 4.55 -8.01 -4.92
C GLU A 36 4.03 -7.54 -3.55
N ALA A 37 3.72 -6.24 -3.43
CA ALA A 37 3.23 -5.67 -2.19
C ALA A 37 2.25 -4.51 -2.43
N VAL A 38 1.44 -4.27 -1.41
CA VAL A 38 0.63 -3.06 -1.28
C VAL A 38 1.32 -2.15 -0.28
N ILE A 39 1.61 -0.91 -0.68
CA ILE A 39 2.13 0.11 0.23
C ILE A 39 0.96 0.95 0.71
N PHE A 40 0.67 0.86 2.00
CA PHE A 40 -0.28 1.72 2.68
C PHE A 40 0.39 3.02 3.12
N LYS A 41 -0.23 4.16 2.78
CA LYS A 41 0.16 5.46 3.30
C LYS A 41 -0.72 5.81 4.48
N THR A 42 -0.10 6.14 5.61
CA THR A 42 -0.80 6.59 6.81
C THR A 42 -1.11 8.09 6.74
N VAL A 43 -2.00 8.57 7.59
CA VAL A 43 -2.30 10.01 7.76
C VAL A 43 -1.07 10.80 8.23
N LYS A 44 -0.10 10.13 8.87
CA LYS A 44 1.18 10.73 9.28
C LYS A 44 2.25 10.70 8.18
N GLY A 45 1.91 10.25 6.98
CA GLY A 45 2.84 10.15 5.85
C GLY A 45 3.75 8.92 5.86
N VAL A 46 3.67 8.07 6.88
CA VAL A 46 4.44 6.80 6.95
C VAL A 46 3.91 5.81 5.92
N GLU A 47 4.82 5.14 5.22
CA GLU A 47 4.55 4.08 4.26
C GLU A 47 4.78 2.71 4.89
N VAL A 48 3.85 1.79 4.68
CA VAL A 48 3.90 0.44 5.26
C VAL A 48 3.58 -0.59 4.18
N CYS A 49 4.53 -1.49 3.94
CA CYS A 49 4.38 -2.64 3.06
C CYS A 49 3.43 -3.68 3.67
N ALA A 50 2.51 -4.23 2.87
CA ALA A 50 1.55 -5.24 3.28
C ALA A 50 1.34 -6.28 2.17
N ASP A 51 1.08 -7.53 2.57
CA ASP A 51 0.92 -8.64 1.64
C ASP A 51 -0.46 -8.57 0.96
N PRO A 52 -0.55 -8.45 -0.39
CA PRO A 52 -1.83 -8.41 -1.10
C PRO A 52 -2.69 -9.67 -0.87
N LYS A 53 -2.10 -10.79 -0.44
CA LYS A 53 -2.80 -12.04 -0.17
C LYS A 53 -3.52 -12.07 1.16
N GLU A 54 -3.19 -11.15 2.08
CA GLU A 54 -3.85 -11.09 3.38
C GLU A 54 -5.24 -10.45 3.32
N LYS A 55 -6.21 -11.09 4.00
CA LYS A 55 -7.61 -10.66 3.98
C LYS A 55 -7.80 -9.22 4.46
N TRP A 56 -7.10 -8.83 5.53
CA TRP A 56 -7.20 -7.45 6.04
C TRP A 56 -6.66 -6.42 5.04
N VAL A 57 -5.62 -6.76 4.27
CA VAL A 57 -5.04 -5.89 3.24
C VAL A 57 -6.07 -5.63 2.15
N GLN A 58 -6.68 -6.68 1.63
CA GLN A 58 -7.75 -6.60 0.62
C GLN A 58 -8.94 -5.78 1.12
N ASP A 59 -9.35 -5.96 2.38
CA ASP A 59 -10.43 -5.20 2.99
C ASP A 59 -10.07 -3.71 3.11
N ARG A 60 -8.84 -3.36 3.51
CA ARG A 60 -8.38 -1.96 3.56
C ARG A 60 -8.34 -1.33 2.17
N MET A 61 -7.83 -2.03 1.16
CA MET A 61 -7.82 -1.55 -0.22
C MET A 61 -9.24 -1.26 -0.72
N ARG A 62 -10.19 -2.17 -0.49
CA ARG A 62 -11.60 -1.99 -0.87
C ARG A 62 -12.21 -0.76 -0.19
N ARG A 63 -12.03 -0.63 1.13
CA ARG A 63 -12.56 0.51 1.90
C ARG A 63 -11.95 1.84 1.45
N LEU A 64 -10.64 1.89 1.19
CA LEU A 64 -9.96 3.09 0.69
C LEU A 64 -10.39 3.44 -0.73
N LYS A 65 -10.63 2.45 -1.60
CA LYS A 65 -11.16 2.65 -2.96
C LYS A 65 -12.57 3.27 -2.93
N ILE A 66 -13.42 2.85 -1.99
CA ILE A 66 -14.75 3.43 -1.78
C ILE A 66 -14.63 4.87 -1.27
N ARG A 67 -13.74 5.14 -0.31
CA ARG A 67 -13.51 6.50 0.22
C ARG A 67 -13.09 7.50 -0.86
N ARG A 68 -12.24 7.11 -1.83
CA ARG A 68 -11.83 7.98 -2.95
C ARG A 68 -12.94 8.27 -3.97
N LYS A 69 -13.99 7.46 -4.02
CA LYS A 69 -15.12 7.62 -4.95
C LYS A 69 -16.28 8.43 -4.37
N LYS A 70 -16.16 8.90 -3.14
CA LYS A 70 -17.20 9.74 -2.53
C LYS A 70 -17.08 11.15 -3.17
N PRO A 71 -18.14 11.66 -3.83
CA PRO A 71 -18.12 12.98 -4.45
C PRO A 71 -17.94 14.08 -3.42
#